data_AF-A0A0D0B7K7-F1
#
_entry.id   AF-A0A0D0B7K7-F1
#
_cell.length_a   1.000
_cell.length_b   1.000
_cell.length_c   1.000
_cell.angle_alpha   90.00
_cell.angle_beta   90.00
_cell.angle_gamma   90.00
#
_symmetry.space_group_name_H-M   'P 1'
#
loop_
_entity.id
_entity.type
_entity.pdbx_description
1 polymer ?
#
loop_
_entity_poly.entity_id
_entity_poly.type
_entity_poly.pdbx_seq_one_letter_code
_entity_poly.pdbx_strand_id
1 'polypeptide(L)' 'IPGVQIFTQKMKEAVMSAHDSLLSQRTKQTRDENRHRIPSPFEKGDLVYISTKNISFPKGRARKLIPKYIGPYRVL' A
#
# COMPACT_ATOMS: atom_id res chain seq x y z
N ILE A 1 48.45 2.04 -6.11
CA ILE A 1 48.69 2.60 -4.76
C ILE A 1 47.72 1.94 -3.80
N PRO A 2 48.18 1.27 -2.73
CA PRO A 2 47.33 0.49 -1.81
C PRO A 2 46.15 1.28 -1.21
N GLY A 3 46.32 2.59 -0.97
CA GLY A 3 45.28 3.45 -0.40
C GLY A 3 44.02 3.61 -1.25
N VAL A 4 44.14 3.59 -2.59
CA VAL A 4 42.99 3.70 -3.49
C VAL A 4 42.11 2.45 -3.43
N GLN A 5 42.73 1.27 -3.35
CA GLN A 5 42.02 -0.01 -3.26
C GLN A 5 41.22 -0.13 -1.96
N ILE A 6 41.81 0.30 -0.83
CA ILE A 6 41.13 0.33 0.47
C ILE A 6 39.93 1.28 0.44
N PHE A 7 40.07 2.45 -0.18
CA PHE A 7 38.98 3.40 -0.31
C PHE A 7 37.83 2.85 -1.16
N THR A 8 38.14 2.22 -2.29
CA THR A 8 37.10 1.60 -3.15
C THR A 8 36.38 0.45 -2.44
N GLN A 9 37.09 -0.35 -1.65
CA GLN A 9 36.51 -1.45 -0.89
C GLN A 9 35.54 -0.93 0.19
N LYS A 10 35.95 0.10 0.95
CA LYS A 10 35.08 0.74 1.95
C LYS A 10 33.83 1.37 1.34
N MET A 11 33.95 2.01 0.18
CA MET A 11 32.79 2.55 -0.53
C MET A 11 31.82 1.44 -0.96
N LYS A 12 32.34 0.33 -1.50
CA LYS A 12 31.53 -0.83 -1.87
C LYS A 12 30.79 -1.40 -0.66
N GLU A 13 31.47 -1.55 0.47
CA GLU A 13 30.88 -2.02 1.73
C GLU A 13 29.77 -1.09 2.24
N ALA A 14 30.00 0.23 2.19
CA ALA A 14 29.00 1.21 2.59
C ALA A 14 27.73 1.12 1.73
N VAL A 15 27.88 0.97 0.42
CA VAL A 15 26.75 0.82 -0.51
C VAL A 15 25.98 -0.48 -0.24
N MET A 16 26.68 -1.60 -0.03
CA MET A 16 26.03 -2.88 0.29
C MET A 16 25.27 -2.80 1.62
N SER A 17 25.89 -2.21 2.66
CA SER A 17 25.24 -2.02 3.96
C SER A 17 24.00 -1.12 3.90
N ALA A 18 24.05 -0.04 3.11
CA ALA A 18 22.91 0.84 2.90
C ALA A 18 21.76 0.11 2.18
N HIS A 19 22.09 -0.72 1.18
CA HIS A 19 21.12 -1.52 0.45
C HIS A 19 20.42 -2.54 1.37
N ASP A 20 21.18 -3.27 2.18
CA ASP A 20 20.62 -4.25 3.12
C ASP A 20 19.73 -3.58 4.17
N SER A 21 20.14 -2.41 4.65
CA SER A 21 19.35 -1.59 5.57
C SER A 21 18.01 -1.19 4.94
N LEU A 22 18.02 -0.76 3.68
CA LEU A 22 16.81 -0.38 2.94
C LEU A 22 15.88 -1.58 2.76
N LEU A 23 16.40 -2.75 2.38
CA LEU A 23 15.60 -3.97 2.27
C LEU A 23 14.95 -4.35 3.61
N SER A 24 15.73 -4.32 4.69
CA SER A 24 15.23 -4.63 6.03
C SER A 24 14.16 -3.65 6.52
N GLN A 25 14.24 -2.38 6.10
CA GLN A 25 13.23 -1.37 6.41
C GLN A 25 11.94 -1.61 5.62
N ARG A 26 12.04 -1.95 4.33
CA ARG A 26 10.88 -2.23 3.48
C ARG A 26 10.06 -3.40 4.00
N THR A 27 10.72 -4.47 4.45
CA THR A 27 10.01 -5.64 5.02
C THR A 27 9.30 -5.28 6.32
N LYS A 28 9.93 -4.49 7.19
CA LYS A 28 9.31 -3.98 8.42
C LYS A 28 8.11 -3.08 8.13
N GLN A 29 8.26 -2.11 7.23
CA GLN A 29 7.17 -1.21 6.81
C GLN A 29 5.99 -2.02 6.27
N THR A 30 6.25 -2.97 5.37
CA THR A 30 5.22 -3.85 4.81
C THR A 30 4.47 -4.62 5.91
N ARG A 31 5.20 -5.16 6.89
CA ARG A 31 4.58 -5.87 8.03
C ARG A 31 3.75 -4.93 8.89
N ASP A 32 4.27 -3.75 9.21
CA ASP A 32 3.63 -2.81 10.13
C ASP A 32 2.38 -2.18 9.49
N GLU A 33 2.45 -1.81 8.21
CA GLU A 33 1.31 -1.33 7.41
C GLU A 33 0.22 -2.40 7.23
N ASN A 34 0.63 -3.66 7.04
CA ASN A 34 -0.30 -4.77 6.85
C ASN A 34 -0.76 -5.42 8.17
N ARG A 35 -0.26 -4.98 9.33
CA ARG A 35 -0.55 -5.62 10.64
C ARG A 35 -2.05 -5.74 10.96
N HIS A 36 -2.86 -4.80 10.49
CA HIS A 36 -4.31 -4.75 10.74
C HIS A 36 -5.13 -5.02 9.47
N ARG A 37 -4.49 -5.43 8.37
CA ARG A 37 -5.23 -5.79 7.15
C ARG A 37 -5.91 -7.15 7.36
N ILE A 38 -7.21 -7.16 7.18
CA ILE A 38 -8.03 -8.37 7.15
C ILE A 38 -8.24 -8.72 5.67
N PRO A 39 -8.05 -9.99 5.26
CA PRO A 39 -8.35 -10.40 3.90
C PRO A 39 -9.83 -10.13 3.59
N SER A 40 -10.08 -9.58 2.41
CA SER A 40 -11.44 -9.33 1.95
C SER A 40 -12.19 -10.66 1.78
N PRO A 41 -13.44 -10.80 2.24
CA PRO A 41 -14.22 -12.03 2.10
C PRO A 41 -14.83 -12.21 0.69
N PHE A 42 -14.58 -11.28 -0.24
CA PHE A 42 -15.20 -11.28 -1.57
C PHE A 42 -14.29 -11.90 -2.62
N GLU A 43 -14.90 -12.65 -3.53
CA GLU A 43 -14.24 -13.25 -4.68
C GLU A 43 -14.59 -12.53 -5.99
N LYS A 44 -13.79 -12.78 -7.02
CA LYS A 44 -14.05 -12.26 -8.36
C LYS A 44 -15.37 -12.81 -8.90
N GLY A 45 -16.24 -11.94 -9.37
CA GLY A 45 -17.58 -12.29 -9.83
C GLY A 45 -18.69 -12.02 -8.81
N ASP A 46 -18.36 -11.80 -7.54
CA ASP A 46 -19.34 -11.47 -6.51
C ASP A 46 -20.02 -10.13 -6.79
N LEU A 47 -21.32 -10.07 -6.46
CA LEU A 47 -22.14 -8.87 -6.52
C LEU A 47 -22.17 -8.21 -5.14
N VAL A 48 -21.44 -7.09 -5.00
CA VAL A 48 -21.26 -6.40 -3.71
C VAL A 48 -21.84 -4.99 -3.72
N TYR A 49 -22.36 -4.58 -2.57
CA TYR A 49 -22.78 -3.21 -2.32
C TYR A 49 -21.59 -2.38 -1.79
N ILE A 50 -21.36 -1.20 -2.37
CA ILE A 50 -20.25 -0.31 -1.99
C ILE A 50 -20.77 0.80 -1.07
N SER A 51 -20.04 1.07 0.01
CA SER A 51 -20.34 2.17 0.93
C SER A 51 -20.14 3.54 0.28
N THR A 52 -21.10 4.43 0.48
CA THR A 52 -21.05 5.80 -0.07
C THR A 52 -20.22 6.78 0.76
N LYS A 53 -19.64 6.32 1.88
CA LYS A 53 -18.87 7.17 2.84
C LYS A 53 -17.72 7.93 2.18
N ASN A 54 -16.99 7.28 1.28
CA ASN A 54 -15.79 7.82 0.63
C ASN A 54 -16.00 8.08 -0.88
N ILE A 55 -17.26 8.11 -1.34
CA ILE A 55 -17.61 8.33 -2.75
C ILE A 55 -18.02 9.78 -2.95
N SER A 56 -17.51 10.41 -4.01
CA SER A 56 -17.96 11.74 -4.43
C SER A 56 -19.23 11.65 -5.27
N PHE A 57 -20.26 12.40 -4.91
CA PHE A 57 -21.49 12.51 -5.67
C PHE A 57 -21.54 13.84 -6.43
N PRO A 58 -22.34 13.94 -7.51
CA PRO A 58 -22.55 15.19 -8.22
C PRO A 58 -22.95 16.33 -7.27
N LYS A 59 -22.41 17.53 -7.53
CA LYS A 59 -22.71 18.73 -6.74
C LYS A 59 -24.22 19.02 -6.76
N GLY A 60 -24.75 19.47 -5.63
CA GLY A 60 -26.18 19.83 -5.49
C GLY A 60 -27.07 18.76 -4.86
N ARG A 61 -26.56 17.56 -4.55
CA ARG A 61 -27.31 16.55 -3.78
C ARG A 61 -26.98 16.64 -2.29
N ALA A 62 -28.01 16.83 -1.46
CA ALA A 62 -27.84 16.80 -0.01
C ALA A 62 -27.37 15.40 0.44
N ARG A 63 -26.30 15.34 1.25
CA ARG A 63 -25.75 14.09 1.80
C ARG A 63 -26.80 13.24 2.53
N LYS A 64 -27.82 13.88 3.09
CA LYS A 64 -28.93 13.24 3.84
C LYS A 64 -29.78 12.31 2.97
N LEU A 65 -29.85 12.54 1.65
CA LEU A 65 -30.65 11.75 0.72
C LEU A 65 -29.83 10.71 -0.06
N ILE A 66 -28.54 10.60 0.24
CA ILE A 66 -27.67 9.63 -0.43
C ILE A 66 -27.81 8.28 0.31
N PRO A 67 -28.12 7.19 -0.40
CA PRO A 67 -28.19 5.88 0.24
C PRO A 67 -26.81 5.53 0.83
N LYS A 68 -26.80 4.80 1.96
CA LYS A 68 -25.55 4.41 2.62
C LYS A 68 -24.71 3.44 1.77
N TYR A 69 -25.37 2.69 0.90
CA TYR A 69 -24.73 1.76 -0.02
C TYR A 69 -25.32 1.90 -1.43
N ILE A 70 -24.49 1.62 -2.44
CA ILE A 70 -24.88 1.61 -3.86
C ILE A 70 -24.38 0.32 -4.51
N GLY A 71 -25.05 -0.14 -5.56
CA GLY A 71 -24.74 -1.42 -6.22
C GLY A 71 -25.92 -2.37 -6.13
N PRO A 72 -25.82 -3.60 -6.68
CA PRO A 72 -24.61 -4.41 -6.67
C PRO A 72 -23.62 -4.14 -7.82
N TYR A 73 -22.34 -4.18 -7.51
CA TYR A 73 -21.24 -4.13 -8.47
C TYR A 73 -20.50 -5.47 -8.49
N ARG A 74 -20.05 -5.89 -9.68
CA ARG A 74 -19.26 -7.10 -9.84
C ARG A 74 -17.80 -6.84 -9.47
N VAL A 75 -17.23 -7.66 -8.59
CA VAL A 75 -15.78 -7.69 -8.34
C VAL A 75 -15.06 -8.22 -9.60
N LEU A 76 -14.09 -7.46 -10.12
CA LEU A 76 -13.39 -7.75 -11.39
C LEU A 76 -12.11 -8.56 -11.21
#